data_AF-B8HYX3-F1
#
_entry.id   AF-B8HYX3-F1
#
_cell.length_a   1.000
_cell.length_b   1.000
_cell.length_c   1.000
_cell.angle_alpha   90.00
_cell.angle_beta   90.00
_cell.angle_gamma   90.00
#
_symmetry.space_group_name_H-M   'P 1'
#
loop_
_entity.id
_entity.type
_entity.pdbx_description
1 polymer ?
#
loop_
_entity_poly.entity_id
_entity_poly.type
_entity_poly.pdbx_seq_one_letter_code
_entity_poly.pdbx_strand_id
1 'polypeptide(L)'
;MSNQLPEMSRKHNKVVPDNVKVNDLMAFTYYGTIKSIQKDGKQLIVSGLDSGMSDFSIEGEELITNAHSADQYTEEEKVSKTKAAEILITSVNRPFTVCFKKKDGSERILRGRLVEPEPLLGRSHVEDLDIKDGDRLRQVDHRTLIYLIVDGVKYIVK
;
A
#
# COMPACT_ATOMS: atom_id res chain seq x y z
N MET A 1 -21.57 -13.02 25.40
CA MET A 1 -21.60 -11.54 25.26
C MET A 1 -20.37 -11.15 24.46
N SER A 2 -20.55 -10.79 23.19
CA SER A 2 -19.46 -10.40 22.30
C SER A 2 -19.11 -8.94 22.55
N ASN A 3 -17.92 -8.68 23.09
CA ASN A 3 -17.33 -7.34 23.09
C ASN A 3 -16.99 -6.99 21.64
N GLN A 4 -17.89 -6.28 20.96
CA GLN A 4 -17.51 -5.52 19.78
C GLN A 4 -16.72 -4.32 20.27
N LEU A 5 -15.44 -4.26 19.89
CA LEU A 5 -14.64 -3.05 20.04
C LEU A 5 -15.35 -1.93 19.27
N PRO A 6 -15.46 -0.72 19.82
CA PRO A 6 -16.06 0.40 19.12
C PRO A 6 -15.24 0.71 17.85
N GLU A 7 -15.89 0.72 16.69
CA GLU A 7 -15.32 1.30 15.47
C GLU A 7 -14.92 2.74 15.79
N MET A 8 -13.62 3.00 15.98
CA MET A 8 -13.10 4.35 15.99
C MET A 8 -13.05 4.84 14.54
N SER A 9 -14.21 5.11 13.94
CA SER A 9 -14.25 5.81 12.66
C SER A 9 -13.71 7.21 12.91
N ARG A 10 -12.45 7.44 12.49
CA ARG A 10 -11.87 8.78 12.50
C ARG A 10 -12.76 9.63 11.61
N LYS A 11 -13.52 10.56 12.21
CA LYS A 11 -14.33 11.53 11.48
C LYS A 11 -13.40 12.34 10.57
N HIS A 12 -13.35 11.98 9.30
CA HIS A 12 -12.56 12.69 8.30
C HIS A 12 -13.40 13.82 7.72
N ASN A 13 -13.09 15.06 8.08
CA ASN A 13 -13.71 16.22 7.46
C ASN A 13 -13.03 16.43 6.10
N LYS A 14 -13.79 16.32 5.02
CA LYS A 14 -13.28 16.60 3.67
C LYS A 14 -12.83 18.06 3.59
N VAL A 15 -11.67 18.29 2.98
CA VAL A 15 -11.21 19.64 2.65
C VAL A 15 -12.16 20.24 1.61
N VAL A 16 -12.57 21.49 1.81
CA VAL A 16 -13.39 22.25 0.85
C VAL A 16 -12.45 23.10 0.00
N PRO A 17 -12.37 22.91 -1.34
CA PRO A 17 -11.40 23.59 -2.19
C PRO A 17 -11.41 25.12 -2.07
N ASP A 18 -12.60 25.73 -1.99
CA ASP A 18 -12.75 27.18 -1.91
C ASP A 18 -12.22 27.79 -0.60
N ASN A 19 -11.97 26.95 0.42
CA ASN A 19 -11.45 27.39 1.71
C ASN A 19 -9.93 27.26 1.83
N VAL A 20 -9.24 26.69 0.83
CA VAL A 20 -7.79 26.51 0.83
C VAL A 20 -7.11 27.87 0.71
N LYS A 21 -6.07 28.10 1.53
CA LYS A 21 -5.35 29.38 1.62
C LYS A 21 -3.84 29.18 1.48
N VAL A 22 -3.16 30.26 1.11
CA VAL A 22 -1.70 30.31 1.12
C VAL A 22 -1.19 29.97 2.52
N ASN A 23 -0.18 29.08 2.58
CA ASN A 23 0.41 28.50 3.79
C ASN A 23 -0.41 27.38 4.47
N ASP A 24 -1.48 26.89 3.86
CA ASP A 24 -2.10 25.64 4.32
C ASP A 24 -1.11 24.47 4.17
N LEU A 25 -0.96 23.68 5.24
CA LEU A 25 -0.18 22.46 5.22
C LEU A 25 -1.07 21.30 4.76
N MET A 26 -0.74 20.70 3.62
CA MET A 26 -1.51 19.60 3.03
C MET A 26 -0.62 18.38 2.77
N ALA A 27 -1.19 17.20 2.98
CA ALA A 27 -0.60 15.93 2.58
C ALA A 27 -1.59 15.19 1.68
N PHE A 28 -1.08 14.63 0.59
CA PHE A 28 -1.85 13.89 -0.39
C PHE A 28 -1.35 12.45 -0.43
N THR A 29 -2.23 11.50 -0.17
CA THR A 29 -1.92 10.08 -0.29
C THR A 29 -3.02 9.43 -1.10
N TYR A 30 -2.68 9.03 -2.31
CA TYR A 30 -3.59 8.40 -3.26
C TYR A 30 -2.96 7.10 -3.76
N TYR A 31 -3.76 6.04 -3.82
CA TYR A 31 -3.33 4.78 -4.40
C TYR A 31 -3.85 4.65 -5.81
N GLY A 32 -2.97 4.28 -6.74
CA GLY A 32 -3.31 4.24 -8.14
C GLY A 32 -2.44 3.29 -8.95
N THR A 33 -2.97 2.86 -10.09
CA THR A 33 -2.19 2.14 -11.11
C THR A 33 -1.89 3.05 -12.28
N ILE A 34 -0.67 3.00 -12.81
CA ILE A 34 -0.28 3.84 -13.95
C ILE A 34 -0.95 3.30 -15.22
N LYS A 35 -1.82 4.11 -15.83
CA LYS A 35 -2.48 3.80 -17.10
C LYS A 35 -1.62 4.14 -18.31
N SER A 36 -0.94 5.28 -18.26
CA SER A 36 -0.02 5.69 -19.32
C SER A 36 1.03 6.65 -18.79
N ILE A 37 2.18 6.65 -19.47
CA ILE A 37 3.31 7.56 -19.22
C ILE A 37 3.37 8.53 -20.39
N GLN A 38 3.45 9.82 -20.10
CA GLN A 38 3.47 10.91 -21.07
C GLN A 38 4.65 11.86 -20.77
N LYS A 39 4.96 12.74 -21.74
CA LYS A 39 6.03 13.75 -21.61
C LYS A 39 7.36 13.16 -21.10
N ASP A 40 7.79 12.04 -21.68
CA ASP A 40 9.06 11.38 -21.33
C ASP A 40 9.19 11.03 -19.83
N GLY A 41 8.11 10.54 -19.22
CA GLY A 41 8.12 10.14 -17.80
C GLY A 41 7.73 11.24 -16.83
N LYS A 42 7.58 12.49 -17.28
CA LYS A 42 7.27 13.64 -16.40
C LYS A 42 5.78 13.84 -16.12
N GLN A 43 4.93 13.06 -16.79
CA GLN A 43 3.49 13.06 -16.56
C GLN A 43 2.94 11.63 -16.56
N LEU A 44 2.14 11.31 -15.55
CA LEU A 44 1.50 10.01 -15.39
C LEU A 44 -0.01 10.18 -15.43
N ILE A 45 -0.70 9.33 -16.19
CA ILE A 45 -2.15 9.15 -16.07
C ILE A 45 -2.39 7.96 -15.16
N VAL A 46 -3.14 8.17 -14.10
CA VAL A 46 -3.30 7.23 -12.99
C VAL A 46 -4.76 6.83 -12.87
N SER A 47 -5.01 5.52 -12.78
CA SER A 47 -6.31 4.98 -12.37
C SER A 47 -6.41 5.05 -10.85
N GLY A 48 -7.34 5.84 -10.31
CA GLY A 48 -7.63 5.85 -8.88
C GLY A 48 -8.11 4.49 -8.39
N LEU A 49 -7.55 4.01 -7.28
CA LEU A 49 -7.97 2.76 -6.65
C LEU A 49 -8.87 2.99 -5.43
N ASP A 50 -8.88 4.20 -4.87
CA ASP A 50 -9.74 4.53 -3.74
C ASP A 50 -11.21 4.71 -4.18
N SER A 51 -12.14 4.34 -3.29
CA SER A 51 -13.58 4.38 -3.60
C SER A 51 -14.04 5.77 -4.03
N GLY A 52 -14.65 5.86 -5.21
CA GLY A 52 -15.15 7.12 -5.78
C GLY A 52 -14.06 8.02 -6.37
N MET A 53 -12.81 7.57 -6.44
CA MET A 53 -11.74 8.29 -7.12
C MET A 53 -11.77 8.02 -8.62
N SER A 54 -11.86 9.08 -9.43
CA SER A 54 -11.70 9.00 -10.87
C SER A 54 -10.24 8.84 -11.27
N ASP A 55 -10.00 8.62 -12.56
CA ASP A 55 -8.67 8.82 -13.12
C ASP A 55 -8.18 10.25 -12.87
N PHE A 56 -6.87 10.41 -12.69
CA PHE A 56 -6.23 11.70 -12.48
C PHE A 56 -4.84 11.72 -13.11
N SER A 57 -4.30 12.93 -13.30
CA SER A 57 -2.94 13.13 -13.81
C SER A 57 -2.01 13.62 -12.72
N ILE A 58 -0.81 13.05 -12.66
CA ILE A 58 0.31 13.58 -11.87
C ILE A 58 1.31 14.19 -12.85
N GLU A 59 1.70 15.44 -12.63
CA GLU A 59 2.71 16.14 -13.43
C GLU A 59 3.76 16.74 -12.51
N GLY A 60 5.04 16.52 -12.85
CA GLY A 60 6.18 17.01 -12.08
C GLY A 60 7.16 15.89 -11.72
N GLU A 61 8.41 16.06 -12.13
CA GLU A 61 9.48 15.07 -11.93
C GLU A 61 9.77 14.83 -10.44
N GLU A 62 9.79 15.88 -9.63
CA GLU A 62 10.00 15.75 -8.18
C GLU A 62 8.85 14.98 -7.50
N LEU A 63 7.59 15.23 -7.89
CA LEU A 63 6.44 14.51 -7.34
C LEU A 63 6.49 13.03 -7.69
N ILE A 64 6.89 12.70 -8.92
CA ILE A 64 6.99 11.32 -9.40
C ILE A 64 8.17 10.60 -8.73
N THR A 65 9.32 11.26 -8.62
CA THR A 65 10.54 10.68 -8.02
C THR A 65 10.36 10.40 -6.52
N ASN A 66 9.59 11.22 -5.82
CA ASN A 66 9.31 11.04 -4.39
C ASN A 66 8.08 10.16 -4.11
N ALA A 67 7.45 9.57 -5.13
CA ALA A 67 6.31 8.68 -4.95
C ALA A 67 6.76 7.31 -4.41
N HIS A 68 5.94 6.69 -3.56
CA HIS A 68 6.17 5.32 -3.12
C HIS A 68 5.70 4.31 -4.18
N SER A 69 6.55 3.34 -4.50
CA SER A 69 6.24 2.25 -5.43
C SER A 69 6.18 0.90 -4.70
N ALA A 70 5.18 0.08 -5.05
CA ALA A 70 5.14 -1.32 -4.64
C ALA A 70 6.08 -2.21 -5.48
N ASP A 71 6.51 -1.73 -6.65
CA ASP A 71 7.16 -2.56 -7.68
C ASP A 71 8.67 -2.27 -7.80
N GLN A 72 9.07 -1.00 -7.64
CA GLN A 72 10.46 -0.58 -7.82
C GLN A 72 11.31 -0.82 -6.57
N TYR A 73 12.49 -1.42 -6.76
CA TYR A 73 13.52 -1.56 -5.75
C TYR A 73 14.90 -1.51 -6.38
N THR A 74 15.90 -1.12 -5.59
CA THR A 74 17.32 -1.07 -6.00
C THR A 74 18.21 -1.91 -5.08
N GLU A 75 17.68 -2.37 -3.95
CA GLU A 75 18.40 -3.14 -2.95
C GLU A 75 17.67 -4.45 -2.63
N GLU A 76 18.43 -5.49 -2.29
CA GLU A 76 17.89 -6.74 -1.74
C GLU A 76 18.54 -7.02 -0.38
N GLU A 77 17.72 -7.34 0.61
CA GLU A 77 18.19 -7.68 1.96
C GLU A 77 17.59 -9.02 2.39
N LYS A 78 18.43 -9.92 2.93
CA LYS A 78 17.92 -11.17 3.51
C LYS A 78 17.61 -10.99 4.99
N VAL A 79 16.35 -11.13 5.38
CA VAL A 79 15.85 -10.86 6.74
C VAL A 79 15.21 -12.08 7.39
N SER A 80 15.02 -12.03 8.71
CA SER A 80 14.22 -13.03 9.42
C SER A 80 12.72 -12.84 9.14
N LYS A 81 11.91 -13.88 9.37
CA LYS A 81 10.44 -13.80 9.32
C LYS A 81 9.88 -12.69 10.20
N THR A 82 10.40 -12.57 11.43
CA THR A 82 9.98 -11.53 12.37
C THR A 82 10.27 -10.14 11.81
N LYS A 83 11.46 -9.94 11.23
CA LYS A 83 11.80 -8.64 10.63
C LYS A 83 10.94 -8.31 9.42
N ALA A 84 10.65 -9.27 8.55
CA ALA A 84 9.74 -9.06 7.43
C ALA A 84 8.31 -8.71 7.91
N ALA A 85 7.84 -9.36 8.97
CA ALA A 85 6.55 -9.05 9.60
C ALA A 85 6.53 -7.63 10.19
N GLU A 86 7.59 -7.23 10.91
CA GLU A 86 7.76 -5.87 11.45
C GLU A 86 7.71 -4.81 10.34
N ILE A 87 8.38 -5.06 9.20
CA ILE A 87 8.37 -4.14 8.06
C ILE A 87 6.95 -4.04 7.49
N LEU A 88 6.24 -5.16 7.32
CA LEU A 88 4.86 -5.17 6.82
C LEU A 88 3.89 -4.42 7.74
N ILE A 89 3.95 -4.63 9.06
CA ILE A 89 3.02 -3.96 10.00
C ILE A 89 3.32 -2.46 10.16
N THR A 90 4.54 -2.03 9.82
CA THR A 90 4.91 -0.61 9.89
C THR A 90 4.66 0.11 8.57
N SER A 91 4.37 -0.58 7.45
CA SER A 91 4.18 -0.01 6.10
C SER A 91 2.88 0.78 5.89
N VAL A 92 2.35 1.41 6.93
CA VAL A 92 1.18 2.29 6.85
C VAL A 92 1.46 3.40 5.82
N ASN A 93 0.46 3.71 5.00
CA ASN A 93 0.51 4.71 3.92
C ASN A 93 1.54 4.46 2.80
N ARG A 94 2.13 3.26 2.74
CA ARG A 94 3.10 2.87 1.71
C ARG A 94 2.57 1.64 0.96
N PRO A 95 2.43 1.68 -0.37
CA PRO A 95 2.11 0.50 -1.14
C PRO A 95 3.28 -0.48 -1.09
N PHE A 96 2.98 -1.78 -1.09
CA PHE A 96 3.98 -2.84 -1.07
C PHE A 96 3.60 -3.99 -2.00
N THR A 97 4.59 -4.78 -2.38
CA THR A 97 4.39 -6.11 -2.97
C THR A 97 4.80 -7.18 -1.97
N VAL A 98 3.93 -8.14 -1.70
CA VAL A 98 4.24 -9.27 -0.81
C VAL A 98 4.06 -10.59 -1.55
N CYS A 99 5.03 -11.50 -1.40
CA CYS A 99 4.91 -12.87 -1.85
C CYS A 99 4.84 -13.82 -0.65
N PHE A 100 3.89 -14.74 -0.68
CA PHE A 100 3.70 -15.73 0.38
C PHE A 100 3.17 -17.05 -0.16
N LYS A 101 3.41 -18.12 0.59
CA LYS A 101 2.92 -19.45 0.27
C LYS A 101 1.47 -19.63 0.72
N LYS A 102 0.61 -20.10 -0.18
CA LYS A 102 -0.77 -20.52 0.10
C LYS A 102 -0.81 -21.91 0.74
N LYS A 103 -1.98 -22.29 1.27
CA LYS A 103 -2.22 -23.62 1.87
C LYS A 103 -1.98 -24.78 0.90
N ASP A 104 -2.30 -24.58 -0.38
CA ASP A 104 -2.06 -25.55 -1.46
C ASP A 104 -0.57 -25.67 -1.87
N GLY A 105 0.30 -24.88 -1.23
CA GLY A 105 1.73 -24.86 -1.48
C GLY A 105 2.17 -23.96 -2.64
N SER A 106 1.25 -23.42 -3.43
CA SER A 106 1.58 -22.45 -4.47
C SER A 106 1.85 -21.07 -3.90
N GLU A 107 2.64 -20.29 -4.62
CA GLU A 107 2.97 -18.92 -4.24
C GLU A 107 1.87 -17.96 -4.69
N ARG A 108 1.68 -16.89 -3.93
CA ARG A 108 0.84 -15.77 -4.31
C ARG A 108 1.62 -14.49 -4.12
N ILE A 109 1.61 -13.66 -5.17
CA ILE A 109 2.09 -12.29 -5.14
C ILE A 109 0.87 -11.37 -5.02
N LEU A 110 0.93 -10.41 -4.13
CA LEU A 110 -0.12 -9.42 -3.88
C LEU A 110 0.52 -8.03 -3.82
N ARG A 111 -0.04 -7.07 -4.55
CA ARG A 111 0.26 -5.64 -4.39
C ARG A 111 -0.83 -5.01 -3.55
N GLY A 112 -0.44 -4.32 -2.49
CA GLY A 112 -1.40 -3.94 -1.47
C GLY A 112 -0.99 -2.78 -0.60
N ARG A 113 -1.87 -2.47 0.34
CA ARG A 113 -1.61 -1.56 1.46
C ARG A 113 -2.10 -2.16 2.77
N LEU A 114 -1.48 -1.77 3.87
CA LEU A 114 -1.87 -2.21 5.20
C LEU A 114 -3.16 -1.49 5.61
N VAL A 115 -4.17 -2.25 6.05
CA VAL A 115 -5.42 -1.69 6.58
C VAL A 115 -5.29 -1.53 8.09
N GLU A 116 -4.97 -2.62 8.78
CA GLU A 116 -4.80 -2.64 10.22
C GLU A 116 -3.65 -3.58 10.62
N PRO A 117 -2.70 -3.12 11.45
CA PRO A 117 -1.72 -4.01 12.06
C PRO A 117 -2.37 -4.76 13.24
N GLU A 118 -2.45 -6.09 13.17
CA GLU A 118 -2.71 -6.92 14.35
C GLU A 118 -1.40 -7.20 15.12
N PRO A 119 -1.43 -7.41 16.46
CA PRO A 119 -0.23 -7.64 17.25
C PRO A 119 0.57 -8.88 16.82
N LEU A 120 1.76 -8.61 16.23
CA LEU A 120 3.01 -9.37 16.05
C LEU A 120 3.06 -10.89 15.75
N LEU A 121 2.04 -11.73 15.97
CA LEU A 121 2.20 -13.19 15.88
C LEU A 121 1.09 -13.91 15.09
N GLY A 122 0.76 -13.41 13.90
CA GLY A 122 -0.03 -14.23 13.00
C GLY A 122 -0.20 -13.65 11.61
N ARG A 123 -0.98 -12.58 11.51
CA ARG A 123 -1.51 -12.10 10.23
C ARG A 123 -1.60 -10.59 10.19
N SER A 124 -1.54 -10.03 8.99
CA SER A 124 -1.94 -8.64 8.72
C SER A 124 -3.17 -8.62 7.83
N HIS A 125 -4.08 -7.68 8.10
CA HIS A 125 -5.14 -7.31 7.20
C HIS A 125 -4.62 -6.30 6.18
N VAL A 126 -4.69 -6.66 4.90
CA VAL A 126 -4.22 -5.85 3.79
C VAL A 126 -5.33 -5.68 2.78
N GLU A 127 -5.33 -4.55 2.09
CA GLU A 127 -6.16 -4.38 0.90
C GLU A 127 -5.36 -4.82 -0.32
N ASP A 128 -5.93 -5.72 -1.11
CA ASP A 128 -5.39 -6.14 -2.39
C ASP A 128 -5.77 -5.12 -3.47
N LEU A 129 -4.76 -4.36 -3.91
CA LEU A 129 -4.91 -3.25 -4.84
C LEU A 129 -5.01 -3.70 -6.30
N ASP A 130 -4.74 -4.99 -6.60
CA ASP A 130 -4.90 -5.56 -7.94
C ASP A 130 -6.35 -5.97 -8.24
N ILE A 131 -7.18 -6.11 -7.22
CA ILE A 131 -8.59 -6.48 -7.37
C ILE A 131 -9.39 -5.23 -7.70
N LYS A 132 -10.10 -5.22 -8.82
CA LYS A 132 -10.88 -4.05 -9.27
C LYS A 132 -12.29 -4.02 -8.67
N ASP A 133 -12.90 -5.20 -8.54
CA ASP A 133 -14.29 -5.35 -8.13
C ASP A 133 -14.43 -6.37 -6.99
N GLY A 134 -15.31 -6.08 -6.04
CA GLY A 134 -15.61 -6.95 -4.90
C GLY A 134 -14.73 -6.71 -3.66
N ASP A 135 -14.75 -7.66 -2.74
CA ASP A 135 -14.00 -7.57 -1.48
C ASP A 135 -12.50 -7.69 -1.73
N ARG A 136 -11.77 -6.64 -1.37
CA ARG A 136 -10.31 -6.50 -1.48
C ARG A 136 -9.57 -6.90 -0.21
N LEU A 137 -10.25 -7.09 0.92
CA LEU A 137 -9.61 -7.37 2.18
C LEU A 137 -9.00 -8.78 2.15
N ARG A 138 -7.71 -8.89 2.47
CA ARG A 138 -6.98 -10.15 2.51
C ARG A 138 -6.23 -10.25 3.83
N GLN A 139 -6.01 -11.49 4.27
CA GLN A 139 -5.10 -11.80 5.36
C GLN A 139 -3.78 -12.34 4.79
N VAL A 140 -2.67 -11.76 5.24
CA VAL A 140 -1.32 -12.25 4.94
C VAL A 140 -0.76 -12.90 6.20
N ASP A 141 -0.48 -14.19 6.15
CA ASP A 141 0.14 -14.93 7.26
C ASP A 141 1.66 -14.70 7.25
N HIS A 142 2.18 -14.10 8.32
CA HIS A 142 3.58 -13.70 8.39
C HIS A 142 4.54 -14.89 8.35
N ARG A 143 4.07 -16.09 8.72
CA ARG A 143 4.90 -17.31 8.77
C ARG A 143 5.18 -17.89 7.40
N THR A 144 4.36 -17.53 6.41
CA THR A 144 4.44 -18.03 5.03
C THR A 144 5.03 -17.01 4.06
N LEU A 145 5.50 -15.86 4.56
CA LEU A 145 6.19 -14.85 3.76
C LEU A 145 7.44 -15.43 3.10
N ILE A 146 7.62 -15.07 1.83
CA ILE A 146 8.78 -15.41 0.99
C ILE A 146 9.59 -14.13 0.75
N TYR A 147 8.93 -13.05 0.32
CA TYR A 147 9.56 -11.73 0.23
C TYR A 147 8.56 -10.58 0.38
N LEU A 148 9.06 -9.38 0.65
CA LEU A 148 8.33 -8.12 0.70
C LEU A 148 9.12 -7.04 -0.06
N ILE A 149 8.46 -6.26 -0.92
CA ILE A 149 9.01 -5.07 -1.57
C ILE A 149 8.29 -3.85 -1.00
N VAL A 150 9.05 -2.94 -0.40
CA VAL A 150 8.55 -1.66 0.10
C VAL A 150 9.73 -0.68 0.24
N ASP A 151 9.49 0.60 -0.05
CA ASP A 151 10.48 1.68 0.03
C ASP A 151 11.81 1.38 -0.69
N GLY A 152 11.71 0.85 -1.91
CA GLY A 152 12.88 0.64 -2.74
C GLY A 152 13.77 -0.56 -2.34
N VAL A 153 13.33 -1.37 -1.37
CA VAL A 153 14.06 -2.55 -0.89
C VAL A 153 13.20 -3.80 -1.03
N LYS A 154 13.80 -4.89 -1.51
CA LYS A 154 13.20 -6.22 -1.53
C LYS A 154 13.79 -7.09 -0.42
N TYR A 155 12.99 -7.32 0.60
CA TYR A 155 13.33 -8.12 1.77
C TYR A 155 13.01 -9.60 1.51
N ILE A 156 14.03 -10.44 1.43
CA ILE A 156 13.92 -11.88 1.18
C ILE A 156 13.98 -12.62 2.52
N VAL A 157 12.97 -13.43 2.81
CA VAL A 157 12.86 -14.16 4.08
C VAL A 157 13.80 -15.37 4.08
N LYS A 158 14.58 -15.53 5.16
CA LYS A 158 15.43 -16.71 5.44
C LYS A 158 14.65 -17.85 6.11
#